data_AF-A0A7Y7TZC8-F1
#
_entry.id   AF-A0A7Y7TZC8-F1
#
_cell.length_a   1.000
_cell.length_b   1.000
_cell.length_c   1.000
_cell.angle_alpha   90.00
_cell.angle_beta   90.00
_cell.angle_gamma   90.00
#
_symmetry.space_group_name_H-M   'P 1'
#
loop_
_entity.id
_entity.type
_entity.pdbx_description
1 polymer ?
#
loop_
_entity_poly.entity_id
_entity_poly.type
_entity_poly.pdbx_seq_one_letter_code
_entity_poly.pdbx_strand_id
1 'polypeptide(L)'
;MRKQIIWAFMILLAVSLVSSCKKDSETPGEASIISFKIGDVTATINETAKTITAELAPGLDVTTLQPVIMVSEGATITPASGATTDFTNPVTYTVKDKTGTVTNSYVVTVTSATLRKIAFIGAAATNTDAAWAALSGTDYDLMDDKTAANWCVNSMASSTTQVTYLSFEDAAAANDLNKYHAIWIQFDGGWWGGEVAQFPVNTNGNCLLRGTEPISNVDCPDLAANFIAKIKGYYEAGGNLFLGNYAGSMVDELGVVSKAEYAPNNSWGGPTVDDGATASAWNVRWAADPTSPLFAGISLTTDPGIQAPAFTMVESGALKKNRSDQYSLNFGPWAPNGDADPLATRTASFLSMTGCKILIENGGENEGQMVMWDASGSKGAVIAALGGTYDWYVGDPVTNGDRNIKTLTKNCLNYLVDQALSKKK
;
A
#
# COMPACT_ATOMS: atom_id res chain seq x y z
N MET A 1 35.67 -99.53 -10.56
CA MET A 1 34.67 -100.13 -9.64
C MET A 1 33.72 -99.02 -9.21
N ARG A 2 32.39 -99.25 -9.39
CA ARG A 2 31.22 -98.79 -8.58
C ARG A 2 31.25 -97.32 -8.08
N LYS A 3 30.23 -96.47 -8.23
CA LYS A 3 28.78 -96.68 -8.41
C LYS A 3 28.10 -95.28 -8.39
N GLN A 4 27.00 -95.14 -9.14
CA GLN A 4 25.77 -94.38 -8.80
C GLN A 4 25.75 -92.84 -8.93
N ILE A 5 24.63 -92.14 -9.19
CA ILE A 5 23.28 -92.37 -9.77
C ILE A 5 22.70 -90.93 -10.00
N ILE A 6 22.19 -90.53 -11.18
CA ILE A 6 20.76 -90.30 -11.57
C ILE A 6 20.08 -89.13 -10.79
N TRP A 7 19.60 -88.04 -11.41
CA TRP A 7 18.20 -87.72 -11.85
C TRP A 7 18.17 -86.19 -12.18
N ALA A 8 17.37 -85.56 -13.06
CA ALA A 8 16.14 -85.85 -13.83
C ALA A 8 16.00 -84.77 -14.94
N PHE A 9 15.70 -85.12 -16.20
CA PHE A 9 14.38 -85.08 -16.87
C PHE A 9 13.64 -83.73 -16.87
N MET A 10 13.51 -83.08 -18.04
CA MET A 10 12.22 -82.99 -18.75
C MET A 10 12.37 -82.38 -20.16
N ILE A 11 11.78 -83.10 -21.11
CA ILE A 11 11.51 -82.78 -22.52
C ILE A 11 10.25 -81.91 -22.60
N LEU A 12 10.21 -80.89 -23.46
CA LEU A 12 9.06 -80.71 -24.36
C LEU A 12 9.44 -79.89 -25.61
N LEU A 13 8.65 -80.15 -26.65
CA LEU A 13 8.95 -80.08 -28.07
C LEU A 13 8.18 -78.92 -28.74
N ALA A 14 8.80 -78.32 -29.77
CA ALA A 14 8.22 -77.67 -30.95
C ALA A 14 7.27 -76.45 -30.78
N VAL A 15 7.53 -75.39 -31.56
CA VAL A 15 6.90 -75.13 -32.87
C VAL A 15 7.51 -73.85 -33.45
N SER A 16 7.99 -73.94 -34.68
CA SER A 16 8.33 -72.82 -35.56
C SER A 16 7.07 -72.17 -36.13
N LEU A 17 7.06 -70.83 -36.30
CA LEU A 17 6.62 -70.07 -37.49
C LEU A 17 6.26 -68.61 -37.16
N VAL A 18 6.97 -67.70 -37.84
CA VAL A 18 6.60 -66.34 -38.31
C VAL A 18 5.30 -65.73 -37.79
N SER A 19 5.38 -64.50 -37.25
CA SER A 19 4.64 -63.36 -37.81
C SER A 19 5.01 -62.01 -37.18
N SER A 20 5.20 -61.04 -38.07
CA SER A 20 4.97 -59.61 -37.88
C SER A 20 5.93 -58.85 -36.94
N CYS A 21 6.90 -58.16 -37.53
CA CYS A 21 7.31 -56.85 -37.04
C CYS A 21 6.04 -55.98 -36.90
N LYS A 22 5.47 -55.89 -35.71
CA LYS A 22 4.73 -54.68 -35.36
C LYS A 22 5.81 -53.66 -35.05
N LYS A 23 6.04 -52.76 -36.02
CA LYS A 23 6.52 -51.42 -35.71
C LYS A 23 5.50 -50.91 -34.69
N ASP A 24 5.90 -50.77 -33.44
CA ASP A 24 5.00 -50.26 -32.41
C ASP A 24 4.40 -48.97 -32.95
N SER A 25 3.08 -48.96 -33.16
CA SER A 25 2.39 -47.74 -33.52
C SER A 25 2.40 -46.90 -32.25
N GLU A 26 3.46 -46.11 -32.12
CA GLU A 26 3.57 -45.09 -31.09
C GLU A 26 2.30 -44.25 -31.14
N THR A 27 1.56 -44.17 -30.05
CA THR A 27 0.40 -43.28 -29.94
C THR A 27 0.89 -41.85 -30.13
N PRO A 28 0.54 -41.16 -31.25
CA PRO A 28 0.68 -39.72 -31.35
C PRO A 28 -0.34 -39.08 -30.42
N GLY A 29 -0.06 -37.90 -29.86
CA GLY A 29 -1.15 -37.15 -29.21
C GLY A 29 -0.76 -35.92 -28.42
N GLU A 30 0.37 -35.93 -27.72
CA GLU A 30 0.67 -34.86 -26.78
C GLU A 30 1.75 -33.92 -27.35
N ALA A 31 1.29 -32.80 -27.91
CA ALA A 31 2.13 -31.66 -28.28
C ALA A 31 1.87 -30.50 -27.31
N SER A 32 2.28 -30.64 -26.05
CA SER A 32 1.97 -29.66 -25.01
C SER A 32 3.23 -29.06 -24.38
N ILE A 33 3.10 -27.82 -23.89
CA ILE A 33 4.08 -27.21 -23.00
C ILE A 33 3.72 -27.60 -21.57
N ILE A 34 4.59 -28.36 -20.92
CA ILE A 34 4.43 -28.84 -19.54
C ILE A 34 4.83 -27.76 -18.54
N SER A 35 5.92 -27.04 -18.82
CA SER A 35 6.35 -25.93 -17.99
C SER A 35 7.06 -24.87 -18.83
N PHE A 36 6.93 -23.62 -18.38
CA PHE A 36 7.58 -22.47 -18.99
C PHE A 36 8.10 -21.58 -17.86
N LYS A 37 9.41 -21.40 -17.76
CA LYS A 37 10.05 -20.62 -16.69
C LYS A 37 10.93 -19.52 -17.26
N ILE A 38 10.90 -18.35 -16.63
CA ILE A 38 11.81 -17.22 -16.91
C ILE A 38 12.51 -16.87 -15.60
N GLY A 39 13.81 -17.19 -15.49
CA GLY A 39 14.50 -17.15 -14.20
C GLY A 39 13.76 -18.02 -13.17
N ASP A 40 13.41 -17.44 -12.03
CA ASP A 40 12.65 -18.11 -10.97
C ASP A 40 11.12 -18.06 -11.15
N VAL A 41 10.62 -17.30 -12.13
CA VAL A 41 9.19 -17.15 -12.39
C VAL A 41 8.68 -18.34 -13.19
N THR A 42 7.72 -19.07 -12.62
CA THR A 42 6.96 -20.11 -13.34
C THR A 42 5.72 -19.47 -13.97
N ALA A 43 5.63 -19.53 -15.29
CA ALA A 43 4.51 -18.96 -16.03
C ALA A 43 3.23 -19.77 -15.83
N THR A 44 2.08 -19.10 -15.93
CA THR A 44 0.78 -19.76 -15.93
C THR A 44 0.45 -20.23 -17.34
N ILE A 45 0.15 -21.53 -17.47
CA ILE A 45 -0.23 -22.15 -18.75
C ILE A 45 -1.73 -22.39 -18.75
N ASN A 46 -2.42 -21.79 -19.71
CA ASN A 46 -3.81 -22.12 -20.01
C ASN A 46 -3.85 -23.06 -21.22
N GLU A 47 -3.99 -24.35 -20.94
CA GLU A 47 -3.95 -25.39 -21.96
C GLU A 47 -5.17 -25.37 -22.90
N THR A 48 -6.32 -24.87 -22.43
CA THR A 48 -7.53 -24.75 -23.25
C THR A 48 -7.44 -23.60 -24.24
N ALA A 49 -6.97 -22.43 -23.78
CA ALA A 49 -6.81 -21.24 -24.61
C ALA A 49 -5.47 -21.24 -25.39
N LYS A 50 -4.55 -22.15 -25.08
CA LYS A 50 -3.17 -22.19 -25.59
C LYS A 50 -2.44 -20.86 -25.39
N THR A 51 -2.57 -20.31 -24.19
CA THR A 51 -1.87 -19.07 -23.80
C THR A 51 -0.96 -19.34 -22.61
N ILE A 52 0.17 -18.63 -22.56
CA ILE A 52 1.09 -18.65 -21.43
C ILE A 52 1.33 -17.22 -20.98
N THR A 53 1.19 -16.96 -19.69
CA THR A 53 1.39 -15.62 -19.12
C THR A 53 2.43 -15.67 -17.99
N ALA A 54 3.38 -14.75 -18.04
CA ALA A 54 4.30 -14.50 -16.94
C ALA A 54 4.36 -13.00 -16.63
N GLU A 55 4.34 -12.66 -15.34
CA GLU A 55 4.65 -11.31 -14.86
C GLU A 55 5.98 -11.37 -14.11
N LEU A 56 6.95 -10.60 -14.58
CA LEU A 56 8.29 -10.53 -14.03
C LEU A 56 8.39 -9.37 -13.02
N ALA A 57 9.42 -9.42 -12.18
CA ALA A 57 9.73 -8.32 -11.28
C ALA A 57 9.91 -6.98 -12.04
N PRO A 58 9.63 -5.83 -11.38
CA PRO A 58 9.75 -4.54 -12.02
C PRO A 58 11.14 -4.22 -12.55
N GLY A 59 11.18 -3.58 -13.73
CA GLY A 59 12.42 -3.09 -14.33
C GLY A 59 13.29 -4.16 -14.99
N LEU A 60 12.79 -5.40 -15.12
CA LEU A 60 13.47 -6.43 -15.90
C LEU A 60 13.31 -6.18 -17.40
N ASP A 61 14.42 -6.31 -18.13
CA ASP A 61 14.44 -6.22 -19.58
C ASP A 61 13.79 -7.47 -20.20
N VAL A 62 12.69 -7.26 -20.94
CA VAL A 62 11.93 -8.33 -21.59
C VAL A 62 12.41 -8.64 -23.02
N THR A 63 13.44 -7.93 -23.52
CA THR A 63 13.90 -8.06 -24.92
C THR A 63 14.88 -9.22 -25.14
N THR A 64 15.50 -9.74 -24.09
CA THR A 64 16.55 -10.78 -24.20
C THR A 64 16.37 -11.93 -23.22
N LEU A 65 15.13 -12.39 -23.02
CA LEU A 65 14.83 -13.45 -22.05
C LEU A 65 15.14 -14.83 -22.61
N GLN A 66 15.64 -15.74 -21.77
CA GLN A 66 15.94 -17.13 -22.12
C GLN A 66 15.05 -18.07 -21.30
N PRO A 67 13.85 -18.43 -21.79
CA PRO A 67 12.94 -19.29 -21.05
C PRO A 67 13.43 -20.74 -21.01
N VAL A 68 13.26 -21.40 -19.87
CA VAL A 68 13.44 -22.84 -19.72
C VAL A 68 12.08 -23.51 -19.91
N ILE A 69 11.98 -24.34 -20.95
CA ILE A 69 10.71 -24.89 -21.41
C ILE A 69 10.78 -26.41 -21.40
N MET A 70 9.80 -27.04 -20.75
CA MET A 70 9.59 -28.48 -20.79
C MET A 70 8.36 -28.77 -21.63
N VAL A 71 8.46 -29.72 -22.55
CA VAL A 71 7.38 -30.17 -23.42
C VAL A 71 7.10 -31.66 -23.22
N SER A 72 5.99 -32.15 -23.78
CA SER A 72 5.65 -33.58 -23.83
C SER A 72 6.82 -34.46 -24.26
N GLU A 73 6.87 -35.70 -23.79
CA GLU A 73 7.98 -36.62 -24.05
C GLU A 73 8.21 -36.82 -25.56
N GLY A 74 9.45 -36.60 -26.00
CA GLY A 74 9.84 -36.69 -27.41
C GLY A 74 9.32 -35.55 -28.31
N ALA A 75 8.55 -34.60 -27.78
CA ALA A 75 8.10 -33.43 -28.53
C ALA A 75 9.27 -32.45 -28.77
N THR A 76 9.11 -31.62 -29.80
CA THR A 76 10.04 -30.52 -30.14
C THR A 76 9.33 -29.18 -30.04
N ILE A 77 10.08 -28.11 -29.76
CA ILE A 77 9.53 -26.75 -29.62
C ILE A 77 10.33 -25.73 -30.42
N THR A 78 9.64 -24.73 -30.96
CA THR A 78 10.23 -23.57 -31.64
C THR A 78 9.49 -22.29 -31.23
N PRO A 79 10.15 -21.24 -30.71
CA PRO A 79 11.57 -21.16 -30.35
C PRO A 79 12.04 -22.26 -29.37
N ALA A 80 13.31 -22.64 -29.46
CA ALA A 80 13.88 -23.68 -28.60
C ALA A 80 13.98 -23.19 -27.14
N SER A 81 13.89 -24.12 -26.18
CA SER A 81 14.21 -23.82 -24.78
C SER A 81 15.63 -23.25 -24.67
N GLY A 82 15.80 -22.19 -23.89
CA GLY A 82 17.07 -21.45 -23.72
C GLY A 82 17.39 -20.46 -24.84
N ALA A 83 16.59 -20.37 -25.91
CA ALA A 83 16.79 -19.37 -26.94
C ALA A 83 16.48 -17.96 -26.42
N THR A 84 17.33 -16.99 -26.76
CA THR A 84 17.09 -15.58 -26.44
C THR A 84 15.89 -15.08 -27.25
N THR A 85 14.87 -14.58 -26.56
CA THR A 85 13.59 -14.21 -27.13
C THR A 85 13.17 -12.83 -26.61
N ASP A 86 12.68 -11.99 -27.54
CA ASP A 86 12.12 -10.67 -27.25
C ASP A 86 10.61 -10.78 -27.01
N PHE A 87 10.16 -10.42 -25.81
CA PHE A 87 8.75 -10.43 -25.40
C PHE A 87 8.13 -9.04 -25.31
N THR A 88 8.70 -8.03 -25.98
CA THR A 88 8.04 -6.72 -26.15
C THR A 88 6.66 -6.84 -26.78
N ASN A 89 6.45 -7.89 -27.58
CA ASN A 89 5.17 -8.30 -28.12
C ASN A 89 4.92 -9.78 -27.82
N PRO A 90 3.66 -10.26 -27.84
CA PRO A 90 3.37 -11.69 -27.65
C PRO A 90 4.12 -12.56 -28.66
N VAL A 91 4.74 -13.64 -28.18
CA VAL A 91 5.56 -14.56 -28.99
C VAL A 91 4.85 -15.90 -29.13
N THR A 92 4.81 -16.45 -30.34
CA THR A 92 4.22 -17.77 -30.58
C THR A 92 5.27 -18.88 -30.45
N TYR A 93 5.03 -19.84 -29.56
CA TYR A 93 5.79 -21.08 -29.44
C TYR A 93 5.01 -22.23 -30.06
N THR A 94 5.64 -22.94 -30.99
CA THR A 94 5.06 -24.10 -31.67
C THR A 94 5.65 -25.38 -31.09
N VAL A 95 4.81 -26.25 -30.55
CA VAL A 95 5.19 -27.61 -30.11
C VAL A 95 4.71 -28.62 -31.13
N LYS A 96 5.59 -29.53 -31.54
CA LYS A 96 5.27 -30.69 -32.37
C LYS A 96 5.49 -31.96 -31.57
N ASP A 97 4.54 -32.88 -31.60
CA ASP A 97 4.70 -34.18 -30.96
C ASP A 97 5.88 -34.97 -31.55
N LYS A 98 6.26 -36.07 -30.89
CA LYS A 98 7.37 -36.92 -31.33
C LYS A 98 7.26 -37.45 -32.76
N THR A 99 6.04 -37.56 -33.29
CA THR A 99 5.79 -38.02 -34.66
C THR A 99 5.81 -36.88 -35.68
N GLY A 100 5.71 -35.63 -35.23
CA GLY A 100 5.54 -34.44 -36.07
C GLY A 100 4.13 -34.27 -36.66
N THR A 101 3.18 -35.13 -36.29
CA THR A 101 1.81 -35.16 -36.84
C THR A 101 0.89 -34.19 -36.10
N VAL A 102 1.09 -34.02 -34.79
CA VAL A 102 0.30 -33.10 -33.96
C VAL A 102 1.13 -31.84 -33.71
N THR A 103 0.56 -30.68 -34.02
CA THR A 103 1.19 -29.37 -33.81
C THR A 103 0.25 -28.46 -33.02
N ASN A 104 0.73 -27.89 -31.93
CA ASN A 104 0.03 -26.87 -31.16
C ASN A 104 0.86 -25.59 -31.11
N SER A 105 0.18 -24.44 -31.15
CA SER A 105 0.78 -23.12 -31.00
C SER A 105 0.32 -22.48 -29.71
N TYR A 106 1.25 -21.97 -28.92
CA TYR A 106 1.02 -21.26 -27.67
C TYR A 106 1.40 -19.79 -27.84
N VAL A 107 0.50 -18.88 -27.48
CA VAL A 107 0.81 -17.45 -27.43
C VAL A 107 1.34 -17.12 -26.04
N VAL A 108 2.61 -16.74 -25.98
CA VAL A 108 3.31 -16.40 -24.74
C VAL A 108 3.35 -14.88 -24.59
N THR A 109 2.78 -14.38 -23.49
CA THR A 109 2.82 -12.97 -23.11
C THR A 109 3.62 -12.84 -21.82
N VAL A 110 4.70 -12.05 -21.87
CA VAL A 110 5.51 -11.73 -20.70
C VAL A 110 5.39 -10.24 -20.45
N THR A 111 5.13 -9.88 -19.21
CA THR A 111 5.04 -8.48 -18.77
C THR A 111 6.01 -8.24 -17.62
N SER A 112 6.39 -6.99 -17.39
CA SER A 112 7.10 -6.59 -16.17
C SER A 112 6.12 -5.82 -15.28
N ALA A 113 6.06 -6.19 -14.00
CA ALA A 113 5.26 -5.46 -13.04
C ALA A 113 5.72 -4.00 -12.95
N THR A 114 4.81 -3.07 -12.65
CA THR A 114 5.20 -1.68 -12.42
C THR A 114 5.77 -1.52 -11.01
N LEU A 115 6.96 -0.91 -10.89
CA LEU A 115 7.54 -0.59 -9.58
C LEU A 115 6.64 0.40 -8.85
N ARG A 116 6.11 0.00 -7.70
CA ARG A 116 5.30 0.87 -6.84
C ARG A 116 6.22 1.88 -6.18
N LYS A 117 5.85 3.17 -6.18
CA LYS A 117 6.70 4.26 -5.69
C LYS A 117 5.91 5.09 -4.69
N ILE A 118 6.37 5.11 -3.44
CA ILE A 118 5.77 5.86 -2.34
C ILE A 118 6.80 6.89 -1.85
N ALA A 119 6.36 8.11 -1.58
CA ALA A 119 7.14 9.05 -0.79
C ALA A 119 6.57 9.17 0.62
N PHE A 120 7.45 9.20 1.63
CA PHE A 120 7.14 9.69 2.97
C PHE A 120 7.76 11.07 3.12
N ILE A 121 6.97 12.05 3.55
CA ILE A 121 7.41 13.43 3.78
C ILE A 121 7.26 13.75 5.27
N GLY A 122 8.34 14.23 5.90
CA GLY A 122 8.34 14.62 7.31
C GLY A 122 9.40 15.66 7.67
N ALA A 123 9.51 15.96 8.97
CA ALA A 123 10.26 17.12 9.47
C ALA A 123 11.80 16.97 9.46
N ALA A 124 12.34 15.76 9.55
CA ALA A 124 13.79 15.58 9.61
C ALA A 124 14.45 15.71 8.24
N ALA A 125 15.67 16.24 8.22
CA ALA A 125 16.45 16.35 6.99
C ALA A 125 16.71 14.98 6.33
N THR A 126 16.81 13.92 7.14
CA THR A 126 16.91 12.52 6.69
C THR A 126 16.23 11.60 7.70
N ASN A 127 15.81 10.40 7.27
CA ASN A 127 15.28 9.40 8.20
C ASN A 127 16.41 8.65 8.94
N THR A 128 17.16 9.36 9.78
CA THR A 128 18.23 8.80 10.60
C THR A 128 18.09 9.23 12.05
N ASP A 129 18.50 8.40 13.00
CA ASP A 129 18.42 8.74 14.43
C ASP A 129 19.08 10.08 14.76
N ALA A 130 20.21 10.38 14.14
CA ALA A 130 20.93 11.64 14.32
C ALA A 130 20.12 12.85 13.82
N ALA A 131 19.47 12.75 12.66
CA ALA A 131 18.67 13.84 12.12
C ALA A 131 17.41 14.09 12.94
N TRP A 132 16.74 13.03 13.42
CA TRP A 132 15.60 13.18 14.33
C TRP A 132 16.00 13.77 15.69
N ALA A 133 17.14 13.34 16.24
CA ALA A 133 17.66 13.90 17.50
C ALA A 133 18.09 15.38 17.36
N ALA A 134 18.45 15.84 16.15
CA ALA A 134 18.81 17.24 15.92
C ALA A 134 17.61 18.20 16.02
N LEU A 135 16.38 17.69 15.95
CA LEU A 135 15.15 18.49 16.05
C LEU A 135 14.58 18.53 17.48
N SER A 136 15.10 17.73 18.40
CA SER A 136 14.49 17.61 19.73
C SER A 136 14.74 18.86 20.59
N GLY A 137 13.67 19.59 20.91
CA GLY A 137 13.61 20.65 21.92
C GLY A 137 12.74 20.22 23.11
N THR A 138 12.69 21.01 24.19
CA THR A 138 11.93 20.65 25.41
C THR A 138 10.42 20.60 25.21
N ASP A 139 9.89 21.32 24.20
CA ASP A 139 8.46 21.38 23.87
C ASP A 139 8.12 20.71 22.53
N TYR A 140 9.09 20.11 21.85
CA TYR A 140 8.96 19.59 20.47
C TYR A 140 9.33 18.10 20.38
N ASP A 141 8.34 17.23 20.58
CA ASP A 141 8.49 15.78 20.43
C ASP A 141 7.95 15.26 19.09
N LEU A 142 8.87 14.77 18.25
CA LEU A 142 8.63 14.16 16.94
C LEU A 142 8.75 12.62 16.95
N MET A 143 8.68 11.98 18.12
CA MET A 143 8.81 10.53 18.19
C MET A 143 7.69 9.81 17.42
N ASP A 144 6.52 10.44 17.28
CA ASP A 144 5.41 9.94 16.47
C ASP A 144 5.80 9.89 14.99
N ASP A 145 6.18 11.05 14.43
CA ASP A 145 6.68 11.21 13.07
C ASP A 145 7.89 10.30 12.77
N LYS A 146 8.83 10.21 13.71
CA LYS A 146 9.99 9.31 13.60
C LYS A 146 9.56 7.85 13.51
N THR A 147 8.60 7.44 14.35
CA THR A 147 8.11 6.06 14.38
C THR A 147 7.36 5.72 13.09
N ALA A 148 6.52 6.64 12.61
CA ALA A 148 5.82 6.52 11.33
C ALA A 148 6.81 6.43 10.15
N ALA A 149 7.80 7.31 10.08
CA ALA A 149 8.81 7.33 9.02
C ALA A 149 9.63 6.04 8.99
N ASN A 150 10.13 5.61 10.15
CA ASN A 150 10.87 4.36 10.29
C ASN A 150 10.03 3.15 9.89
N TRP A 151 8.77 3.09 10.33
CA TRP A 151 7.89 2.02 9.92
C TRP A 151 7.64 2.03 8.41
N CYS A 152 7.36 3.20 7.82
CA CYS A 152 7.07 3.33 6.39
C CYS A 152 8.24 2.81 5.55
N VAL A 153 9.44 3.34 5.79
CA VAL A 153 10.65 3.01 5.01
C VAL A 153 11.01 1.53 5.16
N ASN A 154 10.90 0.96 6.36
CA ASN A 154 11.34 -0.42 6.61
C ASN A 154 10.27 -1.47 6.28
N SER A 155 8.97 -1.14 6.40
CA SER A 155 7.88 -2.12 6.30
C SER A 155 7.16 -2.10 4.97
N MET A 156 7.16 -0.96 4.27
CA MET A 156 6.51 -0.84 2.95
C MET A 156 7.47 -1.14 1.79
N ALA A 157 8.78 -1.02 2.00
CA ALA A 157 9.78 -1.31 0.96
C ALA A 157 9.86 -2.82 0.67
N SER A 158 9.97 -3.16 -0.61
CA SER A 158 10.11 -4.54 -1.08
C SER A 158 10.78 -4.56 -2.46
N SER A 159 10.97 -5.73 -3.06
CA SER A 159 11.42 -5.84 -4.47
C SER A 159 10.43 -5.24 -5.47
N THR A 160 9.18 -4.98 -5.07
CA THR A 160 8.12 -4.42 -5.91
C THR A 160 7.66 -3.03 -5.47
N THR A 161 8.14 -2.54 -4.33
CA THR A 161 7.79 -1.23 -3.78
C THR A 161 9.03 -0.46 -3.34
N GLN A 162 9.27 0.68 -3.96
CA GLN A 162 10.24 1.67 -3.54
C GLN A 162 9.58 2.69 -2.63
N VAL A 163 10.18 2.93 -1.46
CA VAL A 163 9.82 4.02 -0.55
C VAL A 163 10.96 5.03 -0.53
N THR A 164 10.64 6.32 -0.69
CA THR A 164 11.60 7.42 -0.55
C THR A 164 11.20 8.32 0.60
N TYR A 165 12.14 8.61 1.50
CA TYR A 165 11.96 9.68 2.48
C TYR A 165 12.36 11.01 1.88
N LEU A 166 11.56 12.05 2.12
CA LEU A 166 11.85 13.44 1.80
C LEU A 166 11.63 14.28 3.06
N SER A 167 12.53 15.22 3.34
CA SER A 167 12.19 16.29 4.28
C SER A 167 11.13 17.22 3.68
N PHE A 168 10.50 18.06 4.50
CA PHE A 168 9.64 19.13 3.98
C PHE A 168 10.40 20.06 3.04
N GLU A 169 11.66 20.38 3.35
CA GLU A 169 12.54 21.16 2.49
C GLU A 169 12.84 20.47 1.16
N ASP A 170 13.13 19.16 1.16
CA ASP A 170 13.36 18.40 -0.07
C ASP A 170 12.11 18.37 -0.95
N ALA A 171 10.93 18.24 -0.34
CA ALA A 171 9.66 18.26 -1.05
C ALA A 171 9.37 19.64 -1.67
N ALA A 172 9.64 20.73 -0.93
CA ALA A 172 9.52 22.09 -1.44
C ALA A 172 10.49 22.38 -2.59
N ALA A 173 11.70 21.80 -2.54
CA ALA A 173 12.73 21.92 -3.58
C ALA A 173 12.59 20.89 -4.71
N ALA A 174 11.65 19.94 -4.63
CA ALA A 174 11.58 18.81 -5.55
C ALA A 174 11.34 19.25 -7.01
N ASN A 175 12.15 18.72 -7.93
CA ASN A 175 11.96 18.95 -9.36
C ASN A 175 10.69 18.26 -9.89
N ASP A 176 10.40 17.06 -9.41
CA ASP A 176 9.23 16.28 -9.83
C ASP A 176 8.77 15.32 -8.72
N LEU A 177 7.51 15.50 -8.29
CA LEU A 177 6.80 14.61 -7.36
C LEU A 177 5.88 13.61 -8.09
N ASN A 178 5.55 13.84 -9.37
CA ASN A 178 4.63 12.99 -10.15
C ASN A 178 5.19 11.60 -10.45
N LYS A 179 6.49 11.38 -10.18
CA LYS A 179 7.12 10.07 -10.19
C LYS A 179 6.60 9.12 -9.08
N TYR A 180 5.94 9.63 -8.05
CA TYR A 180 5.38 8.84 -6.95
C TYR A 180 3.91 8.49 -7.19
N HIS A 181 3.54 7.23 -6.95
CA HIS A 181 2.16 6.76 -7.04
C HIS A 181 1.31 7.19 -5.83
N ALA A 182 1.94 7.35 -4.67
CA ALA A 182 1.33 7.94 -3.48
C ALA A 182 2.37 8.72 -2.67
N ILE A 183 1.93 9.79 -2.01
CA ILE A 183 2.74 10.55 -1.06
C ILE A 183 2.04 10.54 0.30
N TRP A 184 2.77 10.12 1.34
CA TRP A 184 2.36 10.27 2.73
C TRP A 184 3.05 11.50 3.32
N ILE A 185 2.25 12.46 3.80
CA ILE A 185 2.72 13.59 4.59
C ILE A 185 2.33 13.33 6.04
N GLN A 186 3.31 13.23 6.93
CA GLN A 186 3.11 13.05 8.36
C GLN A 186 3.53 14.34 9.06
N PHE A 187 2.65 14.85 9.93
CA PHE A 187 3.01 15.92 10.83
C PHE A 187 2.26 15.79 12.15
N ASP A 188 3.00 15.43 13.20
CA ASP A 188 2.54 15.46 14.59
C ASP A 188 3.56 16.24 15.44
N GLY A 189 4.18 17.28 14.88
CA GLY A 189 5.15 18.13 15.56
C GLY A 189 4.52 19.39 16.12
N GLY A 190 4.58 19.62 17.43
CA GLY A 190 4.39 20.97 17.96
C GLY A 190 3.85 21.08 19.38
N TRP A 191 3.76 22.34 19.80
CA TRP A 191 3.76 22.77 21.20
C TRP A 191 2.37 22.79 21.84
N TRP A 192 1.34 23.08 21.04
CA TRP A 192 -0.05 23.20 21.46
C TRP A 192 -0.99 22.90 20.29
N GLY A 193 -2.03 22.08 20.53
CA GLY A 193 -2.97 21.61 19.49
C GLY A 193 -3.57 22.71 18.59
N GLY A 194 -3.80 23.92 19.11
CA GLY A 194 -4.35 25.03 18.34
C GLY A 194 -3.38 25.69 17.35
N GLU A 195 -2.06 25.61 17.59
CA GLU A 195 -1.06 26.14 16.66
C GLU A 195 -0.66 25.11 15.59
N VAL A 196 -0.64 23.82 15.94
CA VAL A 196 -0.34 22.74 14.99
C VAL A 196 -1.47 22.46 14.00
N ALA A 197 -2.72 22.77 14.38
CA ALA A 197 -3.89 22.79 13.49
C ALA A 197 -3.82 23.83 12.36
N GLN A 198 -2.73 24.57 12.29
CA GLN A 198 -2.46 25.57 11.28
C GLN A 198 -1.30 25.13 10.38
N PHE A 199 -0.98 23.83 10.35
CA PHE A 199 0.04 23.31 9.45
C PHE A 199 -0.29 23.63 7.98
N PRO A 200 0.65 24.19 7.20
CA PRO A 200 2.09 24.33 7.50
C PRO A 200 2.53 25.71 8.00
N VAL A 201 1.62 26.68 8.19
CA VAL A 201 1.92 28.05 8.63
C VAL A 201 0.93 28.52 9.69
N ASN A 202 1.42 28.85 10.88
CA ASN A 202 0.56 29.33 11.96
C ASN A 202 0.02 30.76 11.74
N THR A 203 -0.97 31.18 12.52
CA THR A 203 -1.63 32.50 12.41
C THR A 203 -0.70 33.68 12.65
N ASN A 204 0.44 33.45 13.31
CA ASN A 204 1.50 34.44 13.50
C ASN A 204 2.46 34.50 12.30
N GLY A 205 2.23 33.70 11.24
CA GLY A 205 3.04 33.64 10.03
C GLY A 205 4.28 32.74 10.14
N ASN A 206 4.41 31.94 11.20
CA ASN A 206 5.56 31.04 11.39
C ASN A 206 5.34 29.72 10.65
N CYS A 207 6.34 29.30 9.89
CA CYS A 207 6.34 28.03 9.19
C CYS A 207 6.64 26.87 10.15
N LEU A 208 5.76 25.86 10.12
CA LEU A 208 5.84 24.64 10.91
C LEU A 208 6.64 23.53 10.22
N LEU A 209 7.22 23.82 9.04
CA LEU A 209 8.03 22.87 8.27
C LEU A 209 9.48 22.77 8.76
N ARG A 210 9.92 23.65 9.67
CA ARG A 210 11.26 23.59 10.25
C ARG A 210 11.20 23.05 11.67
N GLY A 211 11.91 21.95 11.93
CA GLY A 211 11.97 21.32 13.26
C GLY A 211 12.89 22.02 14.27
N THR A 212 13.12 23.33 14.12
CA THR A 212 13.73 24.18 15.15
C THR A 212 12.76 25.33 15.37
N GLU A 213 12.15 25.41 16.55
CA GLU A 213 11.42 26.52 17.20
C GLU A 213 10.98 27.68 16.26
N PRO A 214 9.71 28.14 16.28
CA PRO A 214 9.10 29.06 15.31
C PRO A 214 10.05 30.21 15.02
N ILE A 215 10.76 30.07 13.91
CA ILE A 215 11.78 31.02 13.58
C ILE A 215 11.04 32.20 13.01
N SER A 216 11.20 33.35 13.65
CA SER A 216 10.90 34.69 13.13
C SER A 216 11.79 35.04 11.91
N ASN A 217 12.06 34.07 11.03
CA ASN A 217 13.00 34.16 9.92
C ASN A 217 12.31 34.53 8.63
N VAL A 218 12.98 35.37 7.86
CA VAL A 218 12.50 36.02 6.64
C VAL A 218 12.30 35.02 5.47
N ASP A 219 12.89 33.82 5.53
CA ASP A 219 12.86 32.80 4.46
C ASP A 219 11.69 31.79 4.56
N CYS A 220 10.89 31.84 5.64
CA CYS A 220 9.90 30.80 5.91
C CYS A 220 8.58 30.91 5.11
N PRO A 221 8.10 32.10 4.70
CA PRO A 221 6.95 32.22 3.80
C PRO A 221 7.19 31.53 2.45
N ASP A 222 8.40 31.65 1.89
CA ASP A 222 8.75 31.03 0.61
C ASP A 222 8.82 29.51 0.71
N LEU A 223 9.37 28.97 1.81
CA LEU A 223 9.41 27.52 2.03
C LEU A 223 8.01 26.90 2.08
N ALA A 224 7.12 27.47 2.90
CA ALA A 224 5.75 26.96 3.03
C ALA A 224 4.95 27.14 1.74
N ALA A 225 5.06 28.29 1.07
CA ALA A 225 4.41 28.52 -0.22
C ALA A 225 4.91 27.54 -1.29
N ASN A 226 6.22 27.30 -1.37
CA ASN A 226 6.80 26.33 -2.29
C ASN A 226 6.34 24.90 -1.96
N PHE A 227 6.33 24.52 -0.69
CA PHE A 227 5.83 23.22 -0.25
C PHE A 227 4.38 23.00 -0.67
N ILE A 228 3.48 23.92 -0.31
CA ILE A 228 2.06 23.88 -0.70
C ILE A 228 1.94 23.80 -2.23
N ALA A 229 2.66 24.64 -2.98
CA ALA A 229 2.60 24.66 -4.43
C ALA A 229 3.02 23.31 -5.05
N LYS A 230 4.05 22.66 -4.50
CA LYS A 230 4.53 21.34 -4.97
C LYS A 230 3.54 20.24 -4.68
N ILE A 231 3.02 20.17 -3.45
CA ILE A 231 2.03 19.15 -3.07
C ILE A 231 0.71 19.35 -3.82
N LYS A 232 0.25 20.60 -3.95
CA LYS A 232 -0.96 20.95 -4.71
C LYS A 232 -0.80 20.60 -6.18
N GLY A 233 0.33 20.95 -6.81
CA GLY A 233 0.61 20.59 -8.19
C GLY A 233 0.63 19.08 -8.42
N TYR A 234 1.20 18.31 -7.49
CA TYR A 234 1.14 16.84 -7.52
C TYR A 234 -0.31 16.33 -7.44
N TYR A 235 -1.09 16.85 -6.50
CA TYR A 235 -2.49 16.48 -6.31
C TYR A 235 -3.35 16.81 -7.54
N GLU A 236 -3.24 18.02 -8.08
CA GLU A 236 -3.98 18.49 -9.25
C GLU A 236 -3.62 17.75 -10.54
N ALA A 237 -2.43 17.15 -10.60
CA ALA A 237 -1.95 16.28 -11.68
C ALA A 237 -2.34 14.80 -11.50
N GLY A 238 -3.16 14.47 -10.49
CA GLY A 238 -3.71 13.13 -10.27
C GLY A 238 -2.97 12.32 -9.22
N GLY A 239 -1.99 12.93 -8.56
CA GLY A 239 -1.21 12.35 -7.47
C GLY A 239 -2.05 12.12 -6.21
N ASN A 240 -1.86 10.94 -5.60
CA ASN A 240 -2.67 10.51 -4.46
C ASN A 240 -1.97 10.81 -3.13
N LEU A 241 -2.71 11.37 -2.18
CA LEU A 241 -2.18 11.85 -0.89
C LEU A 241 -2.71 11.01 0.28
N PHE A 242 -1.82 10.71 1.21
CA PHE A 242 -2.15 10.27 2.56
C PHE A 242 -1.66 11.33 3.55
N LEU A 243 -2.58 11.90 4.33
CA LEU A 243 -2.29 12.96 5.30
C LEU A 243 -2.46 12.38 6.71
N GLY A 244 -1.39 12.34 7.49
CA GLY A 244 -1.41 11.84 8.86
C GLY A 244 -1.34 12.97 9.88
N ASN A 245 -2.20 12.87 10.91
CA ASN A 245 -2.36 13.84 12.00
C ASN A 245 -2.60 15.25 11.43
N TYR A 246 -1.84 16.25 11.88
CA TYR A 246 -2.03 17.66 11.53
C TYR A 246 -1.63 18.01 10.09
N ALA A 247 -1.03 17.07 9.33
CA ALA A 247 -0.93 17.25 7.88
C ALA A 247 -2.32 17.35 7.23
N GLY A 248 -3.37 16.88 7.90
CA GLY A 248 -4.77 17.01 7.52
C GLY A 248 -5.28 18.45 7.42
N SER A 249 -4.68 19.39 8.16
CA SER A 249 -5.09 20.80 8.13
C SER A 249 -4.91 21.42 6.72
N MET A 250 -4.00 20.87 5.89
CA MET A 250 -3.69 21.37 4.55
C MET A 250 -4.80 21.20 3.51
N VAL A 251 -5.92 20.55 3.83
CA VAL A 251 -6.96 20.21 2.84
C VAL A 251 -7.53 21.45 2.14
N ASP A 252 -7.52 22.61 2.79
CA ASP A 252 -7.95 23.88 2.16
C ASP A 252 -6.88 24.43 1.20
N GLU A 253 -5.63 24.56 1.65
CA GLU A 253 -4.52 25.09 0.86
C GLU A 253 -4.31 24.28 -0.44
N LEU A 254 -4.46 22.96 -0.32
CA LEU A 254 -4.40 22.02 -1.44
C LEU A 254 -5.63 22.06 -2.35
N GLY A 255 -6.73 22.69 -1.92
CA GLY A 255 -7.99 22.74 -2.64
C GLY A 255 -8.68 21.37 -2.74
N VAL A 256 -8.51 20.54 -1.70
CA VAL A 256 -9.23 19.27 -1.51
C VAL A 256 -10.66 19.57 -1.08
N VAL A 257 -10.83 20.53 -0.17
CA VAL A 257 -12.13 21.10 0.18
C VAL A 257 -12.38 22.40 -0.60
N SER A 258 -13.66 22.77 -0.74
CA SER A 258 -14.06 23.94 -1.53
C SER A 258 -14.01 25.26 -0.75
N LYS A 259 -13.84 25.20 0.57
CA LYS A 259 -13.75 26.35 1.47
C LYS A 259 -12.91 26.01 2.71
N ALA A 260 -12.24 27.03 3.26
CA ALA A 260 -11.48 26.92 4.51
C ALA A 260 -12.31 26.38 5.70
N GLU A 261 -13.57 26.81 5.85
CA GLU A 261 -14.47 26.36 6.92
C GLU A 261 -14.84 24.86 6.83
N TYR A 262 -14.41 24.16 5.77
CA TYR A 262 -14.60 22.73 5.56
C TYR A 262 -13.37 21.88 5.93
N ALA A 263 -12.27 22.50 6.35
CA ALA A 263 -11.12 21.81 6.95
C ALA A 263 -11.49 21.25 8.35
N PRO A 264 -10.65 20.39 8.95
CA PRO A 264 -10.90 19.88 10.29
C PRO A 264 -11.15 21.01 11.30
N ASN A 265 -12.12 20.81 12.19
CA ASN A 265 -12.62 21.85 13.07
C ASN A 265 -12.44 21.54 14.55
N ASN A 266 -11.97 20.34 14.90
CA ASN A 266 -11.83 19.91 16.27
C ASN A 266 -10.38 19.45 16.47
N SER A 267 -9.54 20.42 16.84
CA SER A 267 -8.10 20.22 16.95
C SER A 267 -7.60 20.59 18.34
N TRP A 268 -6.93 19.64 19.02
CA TRP A 268 -6.46 19.80 20.40
C TRP A 268 -5.34 18.82 20.73
N GLY A 269 -4.70 19.03 21.88
CA GLY A 269 -3.73 18.11 22.45
C GLY A 269 -2.58 18.83 23.15
N GLY A 270 -1.94 18.12 24.08
CA GLY A 270 -0.86 18.64 24.91
C GLY A 270 0.53 18.39 24.32
N PRO A 271 1.57 19.06 24.87
CA PRO A 271 2.96 18.87 24.46
C PRO A 271 3.54 17.53 24.92
N THR A 272 2.96 16.90 25.94
CA THR A 272 3.43 15.67 26.55
C THR A 272 2.36 14.59 26.53
N VAL A 273 2.79 13.33 26.68
CA VAL A 273 1.87 12.23 26.94
C VAL A 273 1.01 12.49 28.18
N ASP A 274 -0.25 12.09 28.14
CA ASP A 274 -1.19 12.16 29.25
C ASP A 274 -1.06 10.89 30.11
N ASP A 275 -0.33 11.01 31.22
CA ASP A 275 -0.12 9.93 32.19
C ASP A 275 -1.42 9.37 32.78
N GLY A 276 -2.51 10.16 32.77
CA GLY A 276 -3.83 9.77 33.27
C GLY A 276 -4.67 8.99 32.25
N ALA A 277 -4.35 9.08 30.95
CA ALA A 277 -5.13 8.50 29.86
C ALA A 277 -4.70 7.08 29.47
N THR A 278 -4.09 6.32 30.38
CA THR A 278 -3.45 5.03 30.08
C THR A 278 -4.38 3.82 30.24
N ALA A 279 -5.35 3.87 31.16
CA ALA A 279 -6.08 2.67 31.60
C ALA A 279 -6.98 2.01 30.53
N SER A 280 -7.63 2.80 29.68
CA SER A 280 -8.57 2.27 28.67
C SER A 280 -7.91 2.12 27.31
N ALA A 281 -8.33 1.16 26.50
CA ALA A 281 -8.00 1.16 25.06
C ALA A 281 -8.76 2.29 24.36
N TRP A 282 -8.21 2.82 23.26
CA TRP A 282 -8.95 3.70 22.34
C TRP A 282 -9.43 2.90 21.13
N ASN A 283 -10.69 2.52 21.23
CA ASN A 283 -11.43 1.82 20.21
C ASN A 283 -12.15 2.82 19.30
N VAL A 284 -12.30 2.46 18.04
CA VAL A 284 -12.97 3.26 17.02
C VAL A 284 -13.90 2.38 16.18
N ARG A 285 -14.79 3.02 15.42
CA ARG A 285 -15.72 2.37 14.50
C ARG A 285 -15.28 2.53 13.06
N TRP A 286 -15.38 1.47 12.27
CA TRP A 286 -15.30 1.55 10.80
C TRP A 286 -16.66 1.99 10.25
N ALA A 287 -16.70 3.14 9.57
CA ALA A 287 -17.94 3.75 9.07
C ALA A 287 -18.23 3.44 7.60
N ALA A 288 -17.24 2.91 6.87
CA ALA A 288 -17.36 2.61 5.45
C ALA A 288 -17.67 1.12 5.17
N ASP A 289 -17.68 0.72 3.90
CA ASP A 289 -17.88 -0.67 3.49
C ASP A 289 -16.77 -1.56 4.08
N PRO A 290 -17.09 -2.57 4.92
CA PRO A 290 -16.10 -3.45 5.53
C PRO A 290 -15.45 -4.44 4.55
N THR A 291 -15.98 -4.56 3.33
CA THR A 291 -15.35 -5.34 2.24
C THR A 291 -14.29 -4.53 1.49
N SER A 292 -14.15 -3.24 1.79
CA SER A 292 -13.14 -2.37 1.20
C SER A 292 -11.74 -2.90 1.48
N PRO A 293 -10.81 -2.84 0.50
CA PRO A 293 -9.40 -3.15 0.74
C PRO A 293 -8.76 -2.25 1.80
N LEU A 294 -9.34 -1.08 2.09
CA LEU A 294 -8.89 -0.20 3.19
C LEU A 294 -9.02 -0.87 4.56
N PHE A 295 -10.01 -1.76 4.74
CA PHE A 295 -10.31 -2.42 6.01
C PHE A 295 -9.83 -3.88 6.09
N ALA A 296 -9.14 -4.36 5.04
CA ALA A 296 -8.70 -5.74 4.97
C ALA A 296 -7.70 -6.10 6.09
N GLY A 297 -7.97 -7.18 6.81
CA GLY A 297 -7.08 -7.70 7.85
C GLY A 297 -7.02 -6.87 9.15
N ILE A 298 -7.95 -5.93 9.35
CA ILE A 298 -8.08 -5.21 10.62
C ILE A 298 -8.61 -6.16 11.71
N SER A 299 -7.89 -6.23 12.82
CA SER A 299 -8.27 -7.02 13.99
C SER A 299 -9.40 -6.31 14.74
N LEU A 300 -10.57 -6.94 14.79
CA LEU A 300 -11.76 -6.38 15.43
C LEU A 300 -11.75 -6.59 16.95
N THR A 301 -12.47 -5.72 17.65
CA THR A 301 -12.76 -5.84 19.07
C THR A 301 -14.28 -5.71 19.31
N THR A 302 -14.71 -6.09 20.50
CA THR A 302 -16.09 -5.87 20.95
C THR A 302 -16.08 -4.80 22.03
N ASP A 303 -16.79 -3.70 21.78
CA ASP A 303 -16.97 -2.61 22.74
C ASP A 303 -18.47 -2.27 22.82
N PRO A 304 -19.14 -2.46 23.98
CA PRO A 304 -20.55 -2.16 24.13
C PRO A 304 -20.92 -0.69 23.86
N GLY A 305 -19.95 0.22 23.94
CA GLY A 305 -20.13 1.64 23.67
C GLY A 305 -19.92 2.04 22.20
N ILE A 306 -19.56 1.10 21.33
CA ILE A 306 -19.23 1.39 19.91
C ILE A 306 -19.98 0.42 18.99
N GLN A 307 -20.69 0.97 18.00
CA GLN A 307 -21.32 0.15 16.98
C GLN A 307 -20.27 -0.60 16.15
N ALA A 308 -20.50 -1.89 15.91
CA ALA A 308 -19.62 -2.69 15.06
C ALA A 308 -19.62 -2.21 13.58
N PRO A 309 -18.50 -2.36 12.85
CA PRO A 309 -17.23 -3.00 13.27
C PRO A 309 -16.37 -2.07 14.13
N ALA A 310 -16.09 -2.51 15.37
CA ALA A 310 -15.20 -1.81 16.29
C ALA A 310 -13.80 -2.42 16.26
N PHE A 311 -12.76 -1.61 16.44
CA PHE A 311 -11.38 -2.08 16.50
C PHE A 311 -10.50 -1.15 17.33
N THR A 312 -9.45 -1.71 17.91
CA THR A 312 -8.49 -0.97 18.75
C THR A 312 -7.45 -0.28 17.88
N MET A 313 -7.28 1.04 18.05
CA MET A 313 -6.20 1.79 17.41
C MET A 313 -5.05 2.07 18.39
N VAL A 314 -5.38 2.31 19.67
CA VAL A 314 -4.41 2.46 20.76
C VAL A 314 -4.79 1.51 21.90
N GLU A 315 -3.84 0.67 22.33
CA GLU A 315 -4.05 -0.34 23.38
C GLU A 315 -4.20 0.30 24.78
N SER A 316 -4.75 -0.46 25.72
CA SER A 316 -4.66 -0.13 27.15
C SER A 316 -3.20 -0.18 27.61
N GLY A 317 -2.82 0.70 28.54
CA GLY A 317 -1.47 0.86 29.06
C GLY A 317 -0.57 1.79 28.23
N ALA A 318 -1.02 2.24 27.06
CA ALA A 318 -0.27 3.17 26.21
C ALA A 318 -0.16 4.56 26.84
N LEU A 319 1.02 5.19 26.76
CA LEU A 319 1.18 6.63 27.03
C LEU A 319 0.74 7.42 25.80
N LYS A 320 -0.40 8.10 25.89
CA LYS A 320 -1.09 8.70 24.73
C LYS A 320 -0.91 10.20 24.74
N LYS A 321 -0.64 10.80 23.58
CA LYS A 321 -0.50 12.26 23.49
C LYS A 321 -1.83 13.00 23.43
N ASN A 322 -2.89 12.29 23.02
CA ASN A 322 -4.23 12.86 22.83
C ASN A 322 -4.23 14.09 21.91
N ARG A 323 -3.44 14.02 20.83
CA ARG A 323 -3.35 15.05 19.80
C ARG A 323 -4.23 14.69 18.62
N SER A 324 -5.18 15.56 18.29
CA SER A 324 -6.19 15.29 17.27
C SER A 324 -6.36 16.49 16.35
N ASP A 325 -6.57 16.23 15.07
CA ASP A 325 -6.95 17.21 14.05
C ASP A 325 -8.24 16.77 13.35
N GLN A 326 -9.20 16.27 14.12
CA GLN A 326 -10.36 15.55 13.60
C GLN A 326 -11.55 16.47 13.28
N TYR A 327 -12.56 15.90 12.63
CA TYR A 327 -13.84 16.57 12.45
C TYR A 327 -14.73 16.33 13.67
N SER A 328 -15.29 17.37 14.26
CA SER A 328 -16.50 17.27 15.07
C SER A 328 -17.72 17.57 14.22
N LEU A 329 -18.70 16.68 14.29
CA LEU A 329 -20.00 16.91 13.67
C LEU A 329 -20.89 17.81 14.52
N ASN A 330 -20.51 18.14 15.76
CA ASN A 330 -21.37 18.88 16.71
C ASN A 330 -21.34 20.40 16.52
N PHE A 331 -20.43 20.93 15.71
CA PHE A 331 -20.33 22.36 15.43
C PHE A 331 -19.69 22.59 14.06
N GLY A 332 -19.67 23.84 13.59
CA GLY A 332 -19.21 24.20 12.24
C GLY A 332 -20.36 24.37 11.25
N PRO A 333 -20.07 24.56 9.96
CA PRO A 333 -21.08 24.92 8.95
C PRO A 333 -22.15 23.83 8.73
N TRP A 334 -21.84 22.57 9.02
CA TRP A 334 -22.78 21.44 8.96
C TRP A 334 -23.67 21.28 10.20
N ALA A 335 -23.42 22.06 11.26
CA ALA A 335 -24.16 22.01 12.52
C ALA A 335 -24.49 23.44 13.00
N PRO A 336 -25.32 24.19 12.25
CA PRO A 336 -25.61 25.60 12.55
C PRO A 336 -26.32 25.80 13.90
N ASN A 337 -27.06 24.79 14.39
CA ASN A 337 -27.66 24.81 15.74
C ASN A 337 -26.87 23.95 16.76
N GLY A 338 -25.61 23.63 16.46
CA GLY A 338 -24.80 22.76 17.30
C GLY A 338 -25.35 21.33 17.38
N ASP A 339 -25.21 20.69 18.54
CA ASP A 339 -25.69 19.34 18.82
C ASP A 339 -27.21 19.22 19.03
N ALA A 340 -27.94 20.34 18.98
CA ALA A 340 -29.40 20.35 18.99
C ALA A 340 -30.00 19.74 17.71
N ASP A 341 -29.30 19.83 16.57
CA ASP A 341 -29.71 19.17 15.33
C ASP A 341 -29.42 17.65 15.42
N PRO A 342 -30.31 16.77 14.89
CA PRO A 342 -30.08 15.33 14.90
C PRO A 342 -28.75 14.96 14.22
N LEU A 343 -27.99 14.05 14.82
CA LEU A 343 -26.67 13.64 14.31
C LEU A 343 -26.72 13.27 12.82
N ALA A 344 -27.69 12.46 12.40
CA ALA A 344 -27.85 12.08 10.99
C ALA A 344 -27.99 13.29 10.03
N THR A 345 -28.63 14.38 10.48
CA THR A 345 -28.77 15.61 9.68
C THR A 345 -27.44 16.34 9.56
N ARG A 346 -26.68 16.41 10.67
CA ARG A 346 -25.33 17.01 10.70
C ARG A 346 -24.35 16.20 9.86
N THR A 347 -24.38 14.87 9.96
CA THR A 347 -23.59 13.96 9.12
C THR A 347 -23.91 14.14 7.64
N ALA A 348 -25.19 14.17 7.24
CA ALA A 348 -25.57 14.38 5.84
C ALA A 348 -25.10 15.75 5.31
N SER A 349 -25.22 16.80 6.14
CA SER A 349 -24.76 18.14 5.78
C SER A 349 -23.24 18.19 5.64
N PHE A 350 -22.50 17.58 6.57
CA PHE A 350 -21.05 17.46 6.54
C PHE A 350 -20.58 16.79 5.25
N LEU A 351 -21.07 15.58 4.95
CA LEU A 351 -20.70 14.84 3.75
C LEU A 351 -21.02 15.62 2.46
N SER A 352 -22.15 16.32 2.42
CA SER A 352 -22.53 17.15 1.28
C SER A 352 -21.63 18.38 1.10
N MET A 353 -21.15 18.99 2.19
CA MET A 353 -20.33 20.21 2.15
C MET A 353 -18.87 19.90 1.84
N THR A 354 -18.31 18.87 2.49
CA THR A 354 -16.90 18.50 2.34
C THR A 354 -16.66 17.61 1.13
N GLY A 355 -17.68 16.86 0.68
CA GLY A 355 -17.55 15.87 -0.38
C GLY A 355 -16.72 14.64 0.01
N CYS A 356 -16.39 14.50 1.30
CA CYS A 356 -15.61 13.36 1.78
C CYS A 356 -16.51 12.16 2.08
N LYS A 357 -15.88 11.01 2.34
CA LYS A 357 -16.43 9.85 3.03
C LYS A 357 -15.81 9.78 4.40
N ILE A 358 -16.58 9.35 5.41
CA ILE A 358 -16.01 9.01 6.71
C ILE A 358 -15.59 7.54 6.68
N LEU A 359 -14.34 7.27 7.03
CA LEU A 359 -13.78 5.93 7.13
C LEU A 359 -13.79 5.43 8.58
N ILE A 360 -13.38 6.29 9.53
CA ILE A 360 -13.30 5.97 10.96
C ILE A 360 -14.02 7.04 11.77
N GLU A 361 -14.82 6.60 12.73
CA GLU A 361 -15.53 7.45 13.69
C GLU A 361 -15.22 7.06 15.14
N ASN A 362 -15.48 7.99 16.07
CA ASN A 362 -15.54 7.67 17.48
C ASN A 362 -16.81 6.85 17.83
N GLY A 363 -16.90 6.36 19.07
CA GLY A 363 -18.06 5.59 19.53
C GLY A 363 -19.40 6.33 19.49
N GLY A 364 -19.37 7.67 19.61
CA GLY A 364 -20.56 8.52 19.52
C GLY A 364 -20.99 8.86 18.10
N GLU A 365 -20.26 8.39 17.08
CA GLU A 365 -20.49 8.65 15.64
C GLU A 365 -20.53 10.15 15.28
N ASN A 366 -20.04 11.01 16.17
CA ASN A 366 -20.08 12.46 16.05
C ASN A 366 -18.71 13.07 15.79
N GLU A 367 -17.70 12.24 15.57
CA GLU A 367 -16.35 12.66 15.23
C GLU A 367 -15.79 11.84 14.07
N GLY A 368 -15.42 12.52 12.98
CA GLY A 368 -14.73 11.91 11.85
C GLY A 368 -13.23 11.87 12.11
N GLN A 369 -12.71 10.71 12.53
CA GLN A 369 -11.29 10.52 12.86
C GLN A 369 -10.44 10.12 11.65
N MET A 370 -11.06 9.59 10.59
CA MET A 370 -10.40 9.36 9.32
C MET A 370 -11.40 9.56 8.19
N VAL A 371 -11.00 10.30 7.17
CA VAL A 371 -11.86 10.65 6.03
C VAL A 371 -11.14 10.43 4.70
N MET A 372 -11.91 10.35 3.62
CA MET A 372 -11.38 10.16 2.28
C MET A 372 -12.15 10.99 1.24
N TRP A 373 -11.41 11.59 0.31
CA TRP A 373 -11.92 12.16 -0.92
C TRP A 373 -11.49 11.27 -2.09
N ASP A 374 -12.45 10.83 -2.90
CA ASP A 374 -12.16 10.10 -4.13
C ASP A 374 -11.44 11.01 -5.14
N ALA A 375 -10.70 10.39 -6.06
CA ALA A 375 -10.17 11.12 -7.21
C ALA A 375 -11.29 11.71 -8.07
N SER A 376 -11.09 12.94 -8.54
CA SER A 376 -12.10 13.67 -9.32
C SER A 376 -11.47 14.55 -10.38
N GLY A 377 -11.91 14.41 -11.64
CA GLY A 377 -11.31 15.10 -12.77
C GLY A 377 -9.82 14.76 -12.89
N SER A 378 -8.97 15.78 -12.93
CA SER A 378 -7.51 15.59 -12.91
C SER A 378 -6.94 15.39 -11.50
N LYS A 379 -7.71 15.64 -10.43
CA LYS A 379 -7.22 15.57 -9.05
C LYS A 379 -7.11 14.12 -8.57
N GLY A 380 -6.10 13.83 -7.75
CA GLY A 380 -5.92 12.54 -7.10
C GLY A 380 -6.92 12.28 -5.98
N ALA A 381 -6.79 11.13 -5.33
CA ALA A 381 -7.52 10.81 -4.10
C ALA A 381 -6.74 11.31 -2.88
N VAL A 382 -7.45 11.63 -1.81
CA VAL A 382 -6.86 12.03 -0.51
C VAL A 382 -7.46 11.17 0.59
N ILE A 383 -6.62 10.56 1.42
CA ILE A 383 -7.03 9.94 2.67
C ILE A 383 -6.39 10.74 3.80
N ALA A 384 -7.16 11.15 4.80
CA ALA A 384 -6.65 11.87 5.96
C ALA A 384 -6.97 11.09 7.25
N ALA A 385 -5.93 10.71 8.00
CA ALA A 385 -6.03 10.06 9.30
C ALA A 385 -5.72 11.08 10.40
N LEU A 386 -6.77 11.53 11.09
CA LEU A 386 -6.80 12.79 11.81
C LEU A 386 -6.97 12.64 13.33
N GLY A 387 -7.65 11.56 13.73
CA GLY A 387 -7.99 11.34 15.14
C GLY A 387 -6.74 11.08 15.97
N GLY A 388 -6.78 11.48 17.25
CA GLY A 388 -5.72 11.15 18.20
C GLY A 388 -5.53 9.65 18.47
N THR A 389 -6.36 8.80 17.88
CA THR A 389 -6.17 7.35 17.83
C THR A 389 -5.12 6.92 16.81
N TYR A 390 -4.80 7.78 15.83
CA TYR A 390 -3.71 7.60 14.87
C TYR A 390 -2.38 8.05 15.48
N ASP A 391 -1.94 7.31 16.50
CA ASP A 391 -0.76 7.60 17.33
C ASP A 391 0.27 6.47 17.15
N TRP A 392 1.35 6.76 16.42
CA TRP A 392 2.45 5.84 16.09
C TRP A 392 3.39 5.60 17.26
N TYR A 393 3.62 6.62 18.08
CA TYR A 393 4.47 6.53 19.25
C TYR A 393 3.68 6.65 20.55
N VAL A 394 3.36 5.47 21.08
CA VAL A 394 2.79 5.30 22.42
C VAL A 394 3.88 4.75 23.33
N GLY A 395 4.20 5.45 24.42
CA GLY A 395 5.33 5.08 25.28
C GLY A 395 5.17 3.72 26.00
N ASP A 396 6.26 3.25 26.61
CA ASP A 396 6.38 1.96 27.35
C ASP A 396 5.37 1.87 28.52
N PRO A 397 4.74 0.70 28.83
CA PRO A 397 5.13 -0.69 28.54
C PRO A 397 4.56 -1.29 27.25
N VAL A 398 3.80 -0.55 26.45
CA VAL A 398 3.15 -1.11 25.27
C VAL A 398 4.19 -1.28 24.17
N THR A 399 4.76 -2.48 24.07
CA THR A 399 5.56 -2.86 22.90
C THR A 399 4.76 -2.55 21.64
N ASN A 400 5.40 -1.87 20.70
CA ASN A 400 4.82 -1.40 19.44
C ASN A 400 4.54 -2.58 18.49
N GLY A 401 3.73 -3.56 18.92
CA GLY A 401 3.38 -4.79 18.22
C GLY A 401 2.57 -4.54 16.94
N ASP A 402 1.90 -5.56 16.41
CA ASP A 402 1.08 -5.45 15.20
C ASP A 402 -0.26 -4.74 15.47
N ARG A 403 -0.18 -3.47 15.89
CA ARG A 403 -1.32 -2.57 16.08
C ARG A 403 -2.03 -2.31 14.75
N ASN A 404 -3.35 -2.15 14.79
CA ASN A 404 -4.17 -1.87 13.60
C ASN A 404 -3.72 -0.63 12.82
N ILE A 405 -3.09 0.36 13.46
CA ILE A 405 -2.52 1.54 12.79
C ILE A 405 -1.58 1.15 11.63
N LYS A 406 -0.75 0.10 11.81
CA LYS A 406 0.18 -0.37 10.78
C LYS A 406 -0.56 -0.99 9.60
N THR A 407 -1.50 -1.90 9.89
CA THR A 407 -2.32 -2.58 8.86
C THR A 407 -3.16 -1.58 8.08
N LEU A 408 -3.85 -0.68 8.80
CA LEU A 408 -4.67 0.38 8.21
C LEU A 408 -3.84 1.30 7.30
N THR A 409 -2.68 1.76 7.78
CA THR A 409 -1.80 2.63 6.99
C THR A 409 -1.27 1.92 5.76
N LYS A 410 -0.85 0.66 5.90
CA LYS A 410 -0.43 -0.17 4.76
C LYS A 410 -1.54 -0.30 3.73
N ASN A 411 -2.76 -0.55 4.16
CA ASN A 411 -3.92 -0.65 3.27
C ASN A 411 -4.19 0.67 2.54
N CYS A 412 -4.13 1.80 3.24
CA CYS A 412 -4.34 3.12 2.63
C CYS A 412 -3.28 3.43 1.58
N LEU A 413 -2.00 3.24 1.89
CA LEU A 413 -0.92 3.46 0.94
C LEU A 413 -1.02 2.54 -0.27
N ASN A 414 -1.32 1.25 -0.06
CA ASN A 414 -1.52 0.30 -1.15
C ASN A 414 -2.71 0.70 -2.03
N TYR A 415 -3.84 1.06 -1.41
CA TYR A 415 -5.02 1.52 -2.11
C TYR A 415 -4.70 2.74 -2.98
N LEU A 416 -4.04 3.75 -2.44
CA LEU A 416 -3.66 4.96 -3.20
C LEU A 416 -2.70 4.63 -4.34
N VAL A 417 -1.73 3.73 -4.14
CA VAL A 417 -0.85 3.27 -5.21
C VAL A 417 -1.63 2.54 -6.30
N ASP A 418 -2.55 1.65 -5.92
CA ASP A 418 -3.33 0.85 -6.88
C ASP A 418 -4.29 1.75 -7.69
N GLN A 419 -4.86 2.79 -7.07
CA GLN A 419 -5.62 3.83 -7.76
C GLN A 419 -4.77 4.60 -8.78
N ALA A 420 -3.49 4.88 -8.48
CA ALA A 420 -2.60 5.55 -9.42
C ALA A 420 -2.21 4.64 -10.60
N LEU A 421 -2.04 3.34 -10.35
CA LEU A 421 -1.66 2.36 -11.37
C LEU A 421 -2.82 1.92 -12.25
N SER A 422 -4.05 1.91 -11.74
CA SER A 422 -5.25 1.58 -12.52
C SER A 422 -5.58 2.64 -13.56
N LYS A 423 -5.31 3.93 -13.27
CA LYS A 423 -5.50 5.06 -14.22
C LYS A 423 -4.55 5.04 -15.42
N LYS A 424 -3.46 4.27 -15.36
CA LYS A 424 -2.42 4.19 -16.42
C LYS A 424 -2.58 2.99 -17.36
N LYS A 425 -3.56 2.11 -17.09
CA LYS A 425 -3.95 1.00 -17.97
C LYS A 425 -5.13 1.43 -18.82
#